data_AF-A0A1H1AJ84-F1
#
_entry.id   AF-A0A1H1AJ84-F1
#
_cell.length_a   1.000
_cell.length_b   1.000
_cell.length_c   1.000
_cell.angle_alpha   90.00
_cell.angle_beta   90.00
_cell.angle_gamma   90.00
#
_symmetry.space_group_name_H-M   'P 1'
#
loop_
_entity.id
_entity.type
_entity.pdbx_description
1 polymer ?
#
loop_
_entity_poly.entity_id
_entity_poly.type
_entity_poly.pdbx_seq_one_letter_code
_entity_poly.pdbx_strand_id
1 'polypeptide(L)'
;MPGSRRPEEKYTDPALRARLKEEIQAGDRGGRPGQWSARKAQLLAHEYEAAGGGYRGEKDATQQHLSEWTEEEWQTADGSSRARTGQEGEGGGATHRYLPKAAWEALSEEEKAEAEATKRAGSEHGEQFVPNPPAAAQASREARSSPHEQS
;
A
#
# COMPACT_ATOMS: atom_id res chain seq x y z
N MET A 1 27.32 -8.54 -2.74
CA MET A 1 25.88 -8.81 -2.92
C MET A 1 25.40 -9.57 -1.69
N PRO A 2 24.53 -9.03 -0.83
CA PRO A 2 24.00 -9.84 0.27
C PRO A 2 23.11 -10.94 -0.34
N GLY A 3 23.47 -12.19 -0.09
CA GLY A 3 22.81 -13.36 -0.68
C GLY A 3 21.38 -13.53 -0.19
N SER A 4 20.50 -14.03 -1.06
CA SER A 4 19.15 -14.45 -0.69
C SER A 4 19.22 -15.44 0.48
N ARG A 5 18.76 -15.03 1.67
CA ARG A 5 18.55 -15.95 2.81
C ARG A 5 17.72 -17.14 2.34
N ARG A 6 18.14 -18.34 2.71
CA ARG A 6 17.40 -19.56 2.38
C ARG A 6 16.00 -19.51 3.02
N PRO A 7 14.98 -20.15 2.42
CA PRO A 7 13.63 -20.19 3.00
C PRO A 7 13.64 -20.65 4.47
N GLU A 8 14.55 -21.57 4.82
CA GLU A 8 14.76 -22.05 6.19
C GLU A 8 15.10 -20.95 7.21
N GLU A 9 15.74 -19.87 6.76
CA GLU A 9 16.17 -18.73 7.58
C GLU A 9 15.10 -17.62 7.63
N LYS A 10 14.11 -17.64 6.73
CA LYS A 10 13.08 -16.59 6.58
C LYS A 10 11.75 -16.90 7.24
N TYR A 11 11.45 -18.18 7.49
CA TYR A 11 10.14 -18.63 7.96
C TYR A 11 10.31 -19.38 9.27
N THR A 12 9.39 -19.23 10.23
CA THR A 12 9.44 -19.92 11.53
C THR A 12 9.23 -21.43 11.38
N ASP A 13 8.40 -21.82 10.43
CA ASP A 13 8.19 -23.21 10.03
C ASP A 13 8.25 -23.34 8.50
N PRO A 14 9.43 -23.63 7.93
CA PRO A 14 9.61 -23.84 6.50
C PRO A 14 8.89 -25.09 5.99
N ALA A 15 8.73 -26.12 6.83
CA ALA A 15 8.12 -27.39 6.45
C ALA A 15 6.59 -27.25 6.33
N LEU A 16 5.95 -26.54 7.27
CA LEU A 16 4.55 -26.15 7.18
C LEU A 16 4.29 -25.36 5.90
N ARG A 17 5.12 -24.36 5.60
CA ARG A 17 4.99 -23.55 4.38
C ARG A 17 5.11 -24.39 3.11
N ALA A 18 6.04 -25.35 3.08
CA ALA A 18 6.23 -26.23 1.92
C ALA A 18 5.00 -27.12 1.69
N ARG A 19 4.44 -27.72 2.74
CA ARG A 19 3.21 -28.53 2.66
C ARG A 19 2.02 -27.73 2.16
N LEU A 20 1.79 -26.55 2.73
CA LEU A 20 0.70 -25.66 2.29
C LEU A 20 0.89 -25.21 0.84
N LYS A 21 2.13 -24.95 0.42
CA LYS A 21 2.42 -24.58 -0.97
C LYS A 21 2.02 -25.69 -1.94
N GLU A 22 2.37 -26.94 -1.63
CA GLU A 22 2.03 -28.09 -2.47
C GLU A 22 0.51 -28.30 -2.54
N GLU A 23 -0.18 -28.22 -1.39
CA GLU A 23 -1.64 -28.36 -1.33
C GLU A 23 -2.35 -27.27 -2.16
N ILE A 24 -1.97 -26.00 -1.98
CA ILE A 24 -2.55 -24.87 -2.71
C ILE A 24 -2.20 -24.95 -4.20
N GLN A 25 -0.99 -25.39 -4.55
CA GLN A 25 -0.60 -25.58 -5.94
C GLN A 25 -1.44 -26.68 -6.59
N ALA A 26 -1.65 -27.81 -5.92
CA ALA A 26 -2.44 -28.92 -6.43
C ALA A 26 -3.94 -28.58 -6.54
N GLY A 27 -4.46 -27.73 -5.64
CA GLY A 27 -5.85 -27.30 -5.66
C GLY A 27 -6.23 -26.36 -6.81
N ASP A 28 -7.52 -26.20 -7.01
CA ASP A 28 -8.16 -25.24 -7.93
C ASP A 28 -8.41 -23.86 -7.29
N ARG A 29 -8.15 -23.72 -5.98
CA ARG A 29 -8.23 -22.44 -5.26
C ARG A 29 -7.14 -21.48 -5.75
N GLY A 30 -7.56 -20.32 -6.24
CA GLY A 30 -6.65 -19.26 -6.70
C GLY A 30 -6.02 -19.50 -8.08
N GLY A 31 -6.51 -20.45 -8.86
CA GLY A 31 -6.07 -20.67 -10.25
C GLY A 31 -6.10 -22.14 -10.63
N ARG A 32 -5.58 -22.46 -11.81
CA ARG A 32 -5.60 -23.85 -12.30
C ARG A 32 -4.78 -24.79 -11.39
N PRO A 33 -5.26 -26.03 -11.15
CA PRO A 33 -4.48 -27.09 -10.51
C PRO A 33 -3.09 -27.27 -11.11
N GLY A 34 -2.09 -27.49 -10.27
CA GLY A 34 -0.68 -27.67 -10.64
C GLY A 34 0.09 -26.38 -10.95
N GLN A 35 -0.60 -25.24 -11.14
CA GLN A 35 0.06 -23.98 -11.48
C GLN A 35 0.22 -23.05 -10.28
N TRP A 36 1.26 -22.22 -10.33
CA TRP A 36 1.53 -21.17 -9.35
C TRP A 36 1.07 -19.81 -9.89
N SER A 37 0.17 -19.13 -9.18
CA SER A 37 -0.37 -17.82 -9.55
C SER A 37 -0.17 -16.80 -8.43
N ALA A 38 -0.35 -15.51 -8.72
CA ALA A 38 -0.32 -14.46 -7.71
C ALA A 38 -1.38 -14.67 -6.60
N ARG A 39 -2.59 -15.11 -6.98
CA ARG A 39 -3.67 -15.40 -6.03
C ARG A 39 -3.31 -16.58 -5.12
N LYS A 40 -2.65 -17.62 -5.64
CA LYS A 40 -2.14 -18.74 -4.82
C LYS A 40 -1.02 -18.32 -3.86
N ALA A 41 -0.16 -17.39 -4.28
CA ALA A 41 0.84 -16.82 -3.38
C ALA A 41 0.20 -16.03 -2.21
N GLN A 42 -0.85 -15.26 -2.49
CA GLN A 42 -1.64 -14.57 -1.46
C GLN A 42 -2.30 -15.57 -0.50
N LEU A 43 -2.91 -16.63 -1.03
CA LEU A 43 -3.50 -17.70 -0.21
C LEU A 43 -2.47 -18.39 0.66
N LEU A 44 -1.29 -18.71 0.11
CA LEU A 44 -0.21 -19.33 0.89
C LEU A 44 0.23 -18.45 2.06
N ALA A 45 0.39 -17.14 1.86
CA ALA A 45 0.76 -16.24 2.94
C ALA A 45 -0.30 -16.26 4.07
N HIS A 46 -1.57 -16.11 3.70
CA HIS A 46 -2.69 -16.13 4.64
C HIS A 46 -2.81 -17.46 5.40
N GLU A 47 -2.83 -18.60 4.68
CA GLU A 47 -2.96 -19.93 5.29
C GLU A 47 -1.73 -20.27 6.14
N TYR A 48 -0.55 -19.80 5.76
CA TYR A 48 0.67 -19.98 6.54
C TYR A 48 0.59 -19.24 7.87
N GLU A 49 0.18 -17.97 7.86
CA GLU A 49 -0.02 -17.17 9.08
C GLU A 49 -1.15 -17.73 9.95
N ALA A 50 -2.27 -18.13 9.34
CA ALA A 50 -3.39 -18.75 10.05
C ALA A 50 -3.02 -20.09 10.72
N ALA A 51 -2.12 -20.86 10.10
CA ALA A 51 -1.59 -22.10 10.66
C ALA A 51 -0.49 -21.88 11.71
N GLY A 52 -0.23 -20.63 12.15
CA GLY A 52 0.77 -20.29 13.15
C GLY A 52 2.19 -20.13 12.59
N GLY A 53 2.34 -20.12 11.27
CA GLY A 53 3.55 -19.77 10.57
C GLY A 53 3.87 -18.28 10.72
N GLY A 54 5.15 -17.95 10.78
CA GLY A 54 5.65 -16.60 10.96
C GLY A 54 6.93 -16.38 10.18
N TYR A 55 7.46 -15.17 10.24
CA TYR A 55 8.63 -14.76 9.49
C TYR A 55 9.80 -14.52 10.45
N ARG A 56 10.99 -14.94 10.05
CA ARG A 56 12.23 -14.80 10.83
C ARG A 56 13.08 -13.68 10.26
N GLY A 57 13.70 -12.94 11.18
CA GLY A 57 14.56 -11.80 10.88
C GLY A 57 13.77 -10.50 10.78
N GLU A 58 14.51 -9.40 10.87
CA GLU A 58 13.96 -8.06 10.67
C GLU A 58 13.44 -7.93 9.24
N LYS A 59 12.32 -7.21 9.08
CA LYS A 59 11.83 -6.75 7.78
C LYS A 59 13.01 -6.08 7.06
N ASP A 60 13.27 -6.42 5.80
CA ASP A 60 14.26 -5.65 5.03
C ASP A 60 13.77 -4.21 4.84
N ALA A 61 14.68 -3.29 4.47
CA ALA A 61 14.35 -1.87 4.36
C ALA A 61 13.14 -1.60 3.44
N THR A 62 12.95 -2.40 2.39
CA THR A 62 11.79 -2.29 1.50
C THR A 62 10.50 -2.71 2.20
N GLN A 63 10.54 -3.81 2.96
CA GLN A 63 9.39 -4.28 3.75
C GLN A 63 9.04 -3.33 4.91
N GLN A 64 10.04 -2.69 5.52
CA GLN A 64 9.84 -1.65 6.53
C GLN A 64 9.12 -0.45 5.91
N HIS A 65 9.68 0.11 4.82
CA HIS A 65 9.08 1.23 4.10
C HIS A 65 7.65 0.93 3.59
N LEU A 66 7.37 -0.30 3.15
CA LEU A 66 6.02 -0.71 2.76
C LEU A 66 5.05 -0.78 3.95
N SER A 67 5.55 -1.18 5.12
CA SER A 67 4.74 -1.21 6.36
C SER A 67 4.40 0.21 6.78
N GLU A 68 5.41 1.08 6.86
CA GLU A 68 5.25 2.51 7.16
C GLU A 68 4.22 3.15 6.22
N TRP A 69 4.36 2.93 4.91
CA TRP A 69 3.43 3.47 3.92
C TRP A 69 2.00 2.93 4.03
N THR A 70 1.82 1.69 4.49
CA THR A 70 0.50 1.06 4.70
C THR A 70 -0.15 1.53 6.00
N GLU A 71 0.66 1.85 7.01
CA GLU A 71 0.20 2.39 8.30
C GLU A 71 -0.19 3.88 8.20
N GLU A 72 0.32 4.61 7.19
CA GLU A 72 -0.09 5.99 6.95
C GLU A 72 -1.61 6.11 6.73
N GLU A 73 -2.26 7.00 7.48
CA GLU A 73 -3.66 7.35 7.25
C GLU A 73 -3.77 8.25 6.01
N TRP A 74 -3.93 7.63 4.83
CA TRP A 74 -4.16 8.38 3.60
C TRP A 74 -5.62 8.84 3.50
N GLN A 75 -5.83 10.12 3.16
CA GLN A 75 -7.16 10.72 3.09
C GLN A 75 -7.22 11.93 2.13
N THR A 76 -8.45 12.38 1.82
CA THR A 76 -8.72 13.67 1.20
C THR A 76 -8.63 14.81 2.22
N ALA A 77 -8.68 16.06 1.76
CA ALA A 77 -8.60 17.24 2.63
C ALA A 77 -9.69 17.28 3.73
N ASP A 78 -10.88 16.72 3.44
CA ASP A 78 -12.01 16.61 4.37
C ASP A 78 -11.95 15.36 5.27
N GLY A 79 -10.92 14.52 5.14
CA GLY A 79 -10.75 13.28 5.92
C GLY A 79 -11.44 12.05 5.34
N SER A 80 -11.99 12.14 4.13
CA SER A 80 -12.62 10.99 3.45
C SER A 80 -11.58 10.08 2.78
N SER A 81 -11.87 8.78 2.75
CA SER A 81 -11.11 7.80 1.94
C SER A 81 -11.54 7.80 0.47
N ARG A 82 -12.63 8.50 0.12
CA ARG A 82 -13.20 8.52 -1.22
C ARG A 82 -12.65 9.68 -2.04
N ALA A 83 -11.57 9.43 -2.78
CA ALA A 83 -10.96 10.44 -3.64
C ALA A 83 -11.71 10.70 -4.96
N ARG A 84 -12.57 9.80 -5.46
CA ARG A 84 -13.28 9.99 -6.73
C ARG A 84 -14.66 10.61 -6.53
N THR A 85 -14.95 11.69 -7.26
CA THR A 85 -16.29 12.24 -7.38
C THR A 85 -16.99 11.59 -8.57
N GLY A 86 -17.89 10.64 -8.33
CA GLY A 86 -18.59 9.87 -9.37
C GLY A 86 -19.08 8.51 -8.86
N GLN A 87 -19.96 7.84 -9.62
CA GLN A 87 -20.35 6.46 -9.32
C GLN A 87 -19.22 5.48 -9.66
N GLU A 88 -19.12 4.39 -8.91
CA GLU A 88 -18.19 3.31 -9.24
C GLU A 88 -18.52 2.74 -10.62
N GLY A 89 -17.49 2.63 -11.48
CA GLY A 89 -17.63 2.07 -12.82
C GLY A 89 -17.83 3.11 -13.94
N GLU A 90 -18.07 4.39 -13.59
CA GLU A 90 -18.02 5.48 -14.58
C GLU A 90 -16.56 5.90 -14.83
N GLY A 91 -16.15 5.90 -16.10
CA GLY A 91 -14.86 6.43 -16.52
C GLY A 91 -14.93 7.94 -16.65
N GLY A 92 -14.09 8.67 -15.90
CA GLY A 92 -14.07 10.13 -15.87
C GLY A 92 -14.70 10.71 -14.60
N GLY A 93 -14.33 11.95 -14.27
CA GLY A 93 -14.76 12.66 -13.06
C GLY A 93 -13.60 13.30 -12.31
N ALA A 94 -13.87 14.41 -11.62
CA ALA A 94 -12.87 15.03 -10.77
C ALA A 94 -12.42 14.07 -9.67
N THR A 95 -11.18 14.25 -9.23
CA THR A 95 -10.63 13.51 -8.10
C THR A 95 -10.07 14.50 -7.09
N HIS A 96 -10.34 14.22 -5.81
CA HIS A 96 -9.69 14.91 -4.72
C HIS A 96 -8.24 14.45 -4.61
N ARG A 97 -7.41 15.33 -4.06
CA ARG A 97 -6.03 15.00 -3.74
C ARG A 97 -6.02 13.99 -2.59
N TYR A 98 -5.14 13.01 -2.68
CA TYR A 98 -4.96 11.99 -1.65
C TYR A 98 -3.54 12.09 -1.10
N LEU A 99 -3.42 12.48 0.17
CA LEU A 99 -2.15 12.68 0.88
C LEU A 99 -2.22 11.98 2.26
N PRO A 100 -1.07 11.70 2.90
CA PRO A 100 -1.06 11.31 4.31
C PRO A 100 -1.71 12.39 5.17
N LYS A 101 -2.45 11.99 6.20
CA LYS A 101 -3.10 12.92 7.15
C LYS A 101 -2.13 13.92 7.76
N ALA A 102 -0.95 13.47 8.19
CA ALA A 102 0.09 14.36 8.72
C ALA A 102 0.53 15.44 7.70
N ALA A 103 0.54 15.12 6.40
CA ALA A 103 0.81 16.11 5.37
C ALA A 103 -0.31 17.15 5.26
N TRP A 104 -1.57 16.75 5.42
CA TRP A 104 -2.69 17.70 5.49
C TRP A 104 -2.61 18.60 6.72
N GLU A 105 -2.27 18.05 7.89
CA GLU A 105 -2.16 18.82 9.14
C GLU A 105 -1.03 19.86 9.12
N ALA A 106 0.02 19.62 8.32
CA ALA A 106 1.14 20.55 8.14
C ALA A 106 0.86 21.70 7.16
N LEU A 107 -0.21 21.63 6.36
CA LEU A 107 -0.54 22.65 5.36
C LEU A 107 -1.49 23.72 5.94
N SER A 108 -1.32 24.96 5.49
CA SER A 108 -2.31 26.02 5.72
C SER A 108 -3.59 25.74 4.93
N GLU A 109 -4.73 26.34 5.33
CA GLU A 109 -5.99 26.18 4.60
C GLU A 109 -5.88 26.63 3.13
N GLU A 110 -5.05 27.63 2.85
CA GLU A 110 -4.79 28.12 1.49
C GLU A 110 -4.01 27.08 0.66
N GLU A 111 -2.98 26.48 1.25
CA GLU A 111 -2.18 25.43 0.61
C GLU A 111 -2.99 24.15 0.41
N LYS A 112 -3.90 23.83 1.35
CA LYS A 112 -4.83 22.72 1.20
C LYS A 112 -5.75 22.92 0.01
N ALA A 113 -6.36 24.10 -0.08
CA ALA A 113 -7.24 24.48 -1.17
C ALA A 113 -6.52 24.46 -2.53
N GLU A 114 -5.28 24.94 -2.59
CA GLU A 114 -4.45 24.88 -3.80
C GLU A 114 -4.18 23.44 -4.24
N ALA A 115 -3.80 22.56 -3.31
CA ALA A 115 -3.51 21.16 -3.59
C ALA A 115 -4.72 20.40 -4.15
N GLU A 116 -5.91 20.68 -3.61
CA GLU A 116 -7.17 20.12 -4.07
C GLU A 116 -7.60 20.71 -5.42
N ALA A 117 -7.56 22.04 -5.57
CA ALA A 117 -7.94 22.73 -6.80
C ALA A 117 -7.08 22.26 -7.98
N THR A 118 -5.77 22.13 -7.77
CA THR A 118 -4.83 21.61 -8.78
C THR A 118 -5.21 20.18 -9.19
N LYS A 119 -5.55 19.30 -8.23
CA LYS A 119 -5.92 17.92 -8.57
C LYS A 119 -7.23 17.85 -9.33
N ARG A 120 -8.23 18.61 -8.87
CA ARG A 120 -9.55 18.70 -9.50
C ARG A 120 -9.41 19.15 -10.95
N ALA A 121 -8.75 20.29 -11.19
CA ALA A 121 -8.56 20.83 -12.53
C ALA A 121 -7.89 19.82 -13.48
N GLY A 122 -6.76 19.22 -13.09
CA GLY A 122 -6.09 18.25 -13.96
C GLY A 122 -6.94 17.00 -14.21
N SER A 123 -7.63 16.49 -13.19
CA SER A 123 -8.51 15.33 -13.36
C SER A 123 -9.75 15.59 -14.23
N GLU A 124 -10.29 16.81 -14.21
CA GLU A 124 -11.35 17.25 -15.13
C GLU A 124 -10.87 17.27 -16.59
N HIS A 125 -9.59 17.56 -16.81
CA HIS A 125 -8.94 17.45 -18.12
C HIS A 125 -8.52 16.01 -18.48
N GLY A 126 -8.88 15.02 -17.68
CA GLY A 126 -8.55 13.61 -17.91
C GLY A 126 -7.11 13.24 -17.52
N GLU A 127 -6.38 14.11 -16.83
CA GLU A 127 -5.03 13.83 -16.38
C GLU A 127 -5.04 12.89 -15.18
N GLN A 128 -4.66 11.64 -15.41
CA GLN A 128 -4.56 10.64 -14.34
C GLN A 128 -3.50 11.05 -13.30
N PHE A 129 -2.40 11.65 -13.74
CA PHE A 129 -1.30 12.09 -12.88
C PHE A 129 -1.16 13.61 -12.92
N VAL A 130 -1.39 14.25 -11.77
CA VAL A 130 -1.25 15.70 -11.59
C VAL A 130 -0.23 15.91 -10.48
N PRO A 131 0.87 16.66 -10.68
CA PRO A 131 1.86 16.88 -9.64
C PRO A 131 1.25 17.60 -8.42
N ASN A 132 1.85 17.39 -7.24
CA ASN A 132 1.53 18.18 -6.06
C ASN A 132 2.12 19.59 -6.22
N PRO A 133 1.41 20.64 -5.78
CA PRO A 133 2.03 21.94 -5.55
C PRO A 133 3.23 21.83 -4.58
N PRO A 134 4.18 22.77 -4.61
CA PRO A 134 5.43 22.68 -3.84
C PRO A 134 5.24 22.41 -2.35
N ALA A 135 4.33 23.14 -1.69
CA ALA A 135 4.02 22.96 -0.27
C ALA A 135 3.49 21.55 0.02
N ALA A 136 2.50 21.08 -0.73
CA ALA A 136 1.96 19.72 -0.58
C ALA A 136 3.01 18.64 -0.89
N ALA A 137 3.92 18.88 -1.84
CA ALA A 137 5.01 17.97 -2.16
C ALA A 137 6.04 17.88 -1.01
N GLN A 138 6.35 19.00 -0.37
CA GLN A 138 7.22 19.07 0.79
C GLN A 138 6.57 18.40 2.01
N ALA A 139 5.35 18.79 2.37
CA ALA A 139 4.60 18.21 3.48
C ALA A 139 4.47 16.67 3.34
N SER A 140 4.24 16.17 2.12
CA SER A 140 4.20 14.72 1.85
C SER A 140 5.56 14.04 2.03
N ARG A 141 6.68 14.73 1.75
CA ARG A 141 8.02 14.16 1.97
C ARG A 141 8.35 14.14 3.46
N GLU A 142 8.01 15.20 4.18
CA GLU A 142 8.25 15.33 5.62
C GLU A 142 7.40 14.33 6.42
N ALA A 143 6.12 14.16 6.06
CA ALA A 143 5.24 13.15 6.65
C ALA A 143 5.82 11.73 6.52
N ARG A 144 6.39 11.41 5.34
CA ARG A 144 7.00 10.10 5.06
C ARG A 144 8.43 9.93 5.58
N SER A 145 9.09 11.01 5.98
CA SER A 145 10.46 10.98 6.51
C SER A 145 10.51 11.04 8.04
N SER A 146 9.38 11.38 8.68
CA SER A 146 9.28 11.43 10.13
C SER A 146 8.97 10.04 10.67
N PRO A 147 9.80 9.46 11.57
CA PRO A 147 9.45 8.22 12.23
C PRO A 147 8.14 8.43 13.00
N HIS A 148 7.16 7.57 12.80
CA HIS A 148 5.94 7.55 13.60
C HIS A 148 6.35 7.30 15.07
N GLU A 149 6.41 8.37 15.87
CA GLU A 149 6.50 8.28 17.31
C GLU A 149 5.14 7.79 17.82
N GLN A 150 4.98 6.47 17.85
CA GLN A 150 3.86 5.78 18.48
C GLN A 150 3.80 6.20 19.96
N SER A 151 2.73 6.88 20.37
CA SER A 151 2.41 7.17 21.78
C SER A 151 1.63 6.02 22.41
#